data_AF-A0A920NCV8-F1
#
_entry.id   AF-A0A920NCV8-F1
#
_cell.length_a   1.000
_cell.length_b   1.000
_cell.length_c   1.000
_cell.angle_alpha   90.00
_cell.angle_beta   90.00
_cell.angle_gamma   90.00
#
_symmetry.space_group_name_H-M   'P 1'
#
loop_
_entity.id
_entity.type
_entity.pdbx_description
1 polymer ?
#
loop_
_entity_poly.entity_id
_entity_poly.type
_entity_poly.pdbx_seq_one_letter_code
_entity_poly.pdbx_strand_id
1 'polypeptide(L)'
;MIFISEEFEKQTGYSPEESLGKNCRFLQGPETDPLAIEVIRKALSEKDELTIDILNYAKNGAKFWNRLRIRPLYTDSGEVLFFAGAQNPIAKESVRPNPIKRISD
;
A
#
# COMPACT_ATOMS: atom_id res chain seq x y z
N MET A 1 11.53 -3.01 1.62
CA MET A 1 10.89 -3.08 2.96
C MET A 1 11.94 -3.63 3.90
N ILE A 2 12.03 -3.08 5.11
CA ILE A 2 13.04 -3.50 6.11
C ILE A 2 12.43 -4.28 7.28
N PHE A 3 11.10 -4.29 7.35
CA PHE A 3 10.31 -5.02 8.34
C PHE A 3 8.98 -5.42 7.70
N ILE A 4 8.47 -6.59 8.07
CA ILE A 4 7.08 -7.01 7.85
C ILE A 4 6.56 -7.65 9.14
N SER A 5 5.26 -7.54 9.40
CA SER A 5 4.63 -8.24 10.51
C SER A 5 4.24 -9.67 10.12
N GLU A 6 4.03 -10.55 11.10
CA GLU A 6 3.47 -11.88 10.86
C GLU A 6 2.10 -11.81 10.16
N GLU A 7 1.31 -10.78 10.47
CA GLU A 7 0.00 -10.59 9.86
C GLU A 7 0.12 -10.26 8.37
N PHE A 8 1.15 -9.52 7.94
CA PHE A 8 1.43 -9.30 6.53
C PHE A 8 1.73 -10.61 5.81
N GLU A 9 2.56 -11.47 6.40
CA GLU A 9 2.88 -12.78 5.84
C GLU A 9 1.64 -13.66 5.74
N LYS A 10 0.82 -13.76 6.80
CA LYS A 10 -0.43 -14.53 6.79
C LYS A 10 -1.41 -14.05 5.72
N GLN A 11 -1.54 -12.73 5.55
CA GLN A 11 -2.49 -12.15 4.60
C GLN A 11 -2.03 -12.27 3.15
N THR A 12 -0.74 -12.09 2.90
CA THR A 12 -0.20 -12.00 1.52
C THR A 12 0.40 -13.32 1.03
N GLY A 13 0.76 -14.22 1.94
CA GLY A 13 1.46 -15.47 1.65
C GLY A 13 2.94 -15.30 1.30
N TYR A 14 3.50 -14.10 1.40
CA TYR A 14 4.93 -13.85 1.18
C TYR A 14 5.70 -13.88 2.49
N SER A 15 6.75 -14.68 2.53
CA SER A 15 7.60 -14.76 3.73
C SER A 15 8.46 -13.51 3.92
N PRO A 16 9.08 -13.31 5.09
CA PRO A 16 10.06 -12.26 5.31
C PRO A 16 11.20 -12.31 4.30
N GLU A 17 11.74 -13.48 3.99
CA GLU A 17 12.84 -13.67 3.02
C GLU A 17 12.43 -13.22 1.61
N GLU A 18 11.17 -13.41 1.25
CA GLU A 18 10.65 -13.01 -0.05
C GLU A 18 10.32 -11.51 -0.14
N SER A 19 10.02 -10.89 0.99
CA SER A 19 9.47 -9.52 1.07
C SER A 19 10.52 -8.47 1.43
N LEU A 20 11.45 -8.80 2.33
CA LEU A 20 12.49 -7.89 2.80
C LEU A 20 13.42 -7.49 1.65
N GLY A 21 13.90 -6.25 1.68
CA GLY A 21 14.69 -5.64 0.60
C GLY A 21 13.88 -5.23 -0.65
N LYS A 22 12.63 -5.69 -0.81
CA LYS A 22 11.81 -5.37 -2.00
C LYS A 22 10.84 -4.22 -1.78
N ASN A 23 10.41 -3.59 -2.86
CA ASN A 23 9.30 -2.65 -2.83
C ASN A 23 7.96 -3.42 -2.76
N CYS A 24 7.00 -2.95 -1.96
CA CYS A 24 5.71 -3.60 -1.73
C CYS A 24 4.80 -3.69 -2.97
N ARG A 25 5.20 -3.09 -4.12
CA ARG A 25 4.45 -3.14 -5.38
C ARG A 25 4.21 -4.55 -5.93
N PHE A 26 4.91 -5.58 -5.43
CA PHE A 26 4.65 -6.97 -5.84
C PHE A 26 3.23 -7.45 -5.47
N LEU A 27 2.53 -6.75 -4.58
CA LEU A 27 1.13 -7.00 -4.28
C LEU A 27 0.18 -6.41 -5.34
N GLN A 28 0.66 -5.62 -6.29
CA GLN A 28 -0.14 -5.04 -7.37
C GLN A 28 -0.27 -6.04 -8.52
N GLY A 29 -1.37 -6.01 -9.25
CA GLY A 29 -1.62 -6.90 -10.37
C GLY A 29 -2.52 -6.29 -11.44
N PRO A 30 -3.04 -7.11 -12.38
CA PRO A 30 -3.67 -6.61 -13.61
C PRO A 30 -4.89 -5.69 -13.41
N GLU A 31 -5.65 -5.86 -12.33
CA GLU A 31 -6.84 -5.04 -12.03
C GLU A 31 -6.57 -3.98 -10.96
N THR A 32 -5.31 -3.83 -10.52
CA THR A 32 -4.94 -2.72 -9.65
C THR A 32 -5.10 -1.41 -10.43
N ASP A 33 -5.90 -0.49 -9.88
CA ASP A 33 -6.18 0.79 -10.52
C ASP A 33 -4.89 1.62 -10.71
N PRO A 34 -4.48 1.96 -11.95
CA PRO A 34 -3.28 2.73 -12.20
C PRO A 34 -3.32 4.11 -11.55
N LEU A 35 -4.51 4.74 -11.41
CA LEU A 35 -4.64 6.02 -10.72
C LEU A 35 -4.31 5.90 -9.24
N ALA A 36 -4.65 4.77 -8.60
CA ALA A 36 -4.28 4.53 -7.21
C ALA A 36 -2.76 4.40 -7.05
N ILE A 37 -2.07 3.80 -8.03
CA ILE A 37 -0.60 3.70 -8.05
C ILE A 37 0.03 5.09 -8.18
N GLU A 38 -0.50 5.95 -9.06
CA GLU A 38 -0.02 7.33 -9.22
C GLU A 38 -0.21 8.16 -7.94
N VAL A 39 -1.37 8.02 -7.27
CA VAL A 39 -1.62 8.67 -5.97
C VAL A 39 -0.58 8.27 -4.93
N ILE A 40 -0.28 6.97 -4.83
CA ILE A 40 0.74 6.46 -3.91
C ILE A 40 2.10 7.05 -4.27
N ARG A 41 2.47 7.08 -5.55
CA ARG A 41 3.76 7.63 -6.00
C ARG A 41 3.88 9.12 -5.66
N LYS A 42 2.83 9.90 -5.89
CA LYS A 42 2.78 11.33 -5.59
C LYS A 42 2.95 11.58 -4.08
N ALA A 43 2.17 10.90 -3.24
CA ALA A 43 2.28 11.03 -1.78
C ALA A 43 3.69 10.67 -1.27
N LEU A 44 4.32 9.62 -1.81
CA LEU A 44 5.69 9.26 -1.45
C LEU A 44 6.71 10.33 -1.88
N SER A 45 6.55 10.93 -3.07
CA SER A 45 7.45 12.00 -3.53
C SER A 45 7.28 13.30 -2.77
N GLU A 46 6.05 13.64 -2.39
CA GLU A 46 5.72 14.85 -1.63
C GLU A 46 5.96 14.67 -0.12
N LYS A 47 6.26 13.44 0.31
CA LYS A 47 6.43 13.06 1.72
C LYS A 47 5.16 13.34 2.53
N ASP A 48 4.01 13.02 1.95
CA ASP A 48 2.69 13.21 2.56
C ASP A 48 2.14 11.89 3.11
N GLU A 49 1.23 12.02 4.07
CA GLU A 49 0.41 10.90 4.54
C GLU A 49 -0.65 10.53 3.51
N LEU A 50 -0.90 9.23 3.37
CA LEU A 50 -1.90 8.70 2.44
C LEU A 50 -2.71 7.59 3.07
N THR A 51 -4.02 7.59 2.84
CA THR A 51 -4.89 6.43 3.02
C THR A 51 -5.65 6.17 1.72
N ILE A 52 -5.49 4.99 1.14
CA ILE A 52 -6.16 4.59 -0.10
C ILE A 52 -6.65 3.15 -0.05
N ASP A 53 -7.77 2.87 -0.70
CA ASP A 53 -8.26 1.51 -0.88
C ASP A 53 -7.78 1.03 -2.25
N ILE A 54 -6.91 0.01 -2.29
CA ILE A 54 -6.25 -0.50 -3.49
C ILE A 54 -6.48 -2.01 -3.63
N LEU A 55 -6.71 -2.49 -4.85
CA LEU A 55 -6.80 -3.92 -5.12
C LEU A 55 -5.40 -4.53 -5.15
N ASN A 56 -5.17 -5.54 -4.33
CA ASN A 56 -3.93 -6.28 -4.23
C ASN A 56 -4.13 -7.78 -4.46
N TYR A 57 -3.01 -8.48 -4.66
CA TYR A 57 -2.94 -9.90 -4.95
C TYR A 57 -2.02 -10.58 -3.94
N ALA A 58 -2.51 -11.64 -3.32
CA ALA A 58 -1.68 -12.54 -2.53
C ALA A 58 -0.81 -13.41 -3.45
N LYS A 59 0.20 -14.07 -2.89
CA LYS A 59 1.15 -14.93 -3.62
C LYS A 59 0.47 -16.02 -4.45
N ASN A 60 -0.67 -16.54 -3.99
CA ASN A 60 -1.47 -17.54 -4.70
C ASN A 60 -2.36 -16.93 -5.82
N GLY A 61 -2.27 -15.62 -6.06
CA GLY A 61 -3.08 -14.89 -7.04
C GLY A 61 -4.45 -14.44 -6.53
N ALA A 62 -4.82 -14.73 -5.28
CA ALA A 62 -6.09 -14.31 -4.71
C ALA A 62 -6.16 -12.79 -4.58
N LYS A 63 -7.25 -12.21 -5.07
CA LYS A 63 -7.51 -10.77 -4.97
C LYS A 63 -8.02 -10.41 -3.60
N PHE A 64 -7.55 -9.29 -3.06
CA PHE A 64 -8.11 -8.69 -1.86
C PHE A 64 -8.04 -7.16 -1.93
N TRP A 65 -9.05 -6.50 -1.37
CA TRP A 65 -9.01 -5.06 -1.18
C TRP A 65 -8.19 -4.72 0.05
N ASN A 66 -7.23 -3.83 -0.12
CA ASN A 66 -6.33 -3.39 0.92
C ASN A 66 -6.55 -1.89 1.20
N ARG A 67 -6.97 -1.55 2.41
CA ARG A 67 -6.91 -0.17 2.89
C ARG A 67 -5.48 0.12 3.34
N LEU A 68 -4.69 0.61 2.39
CA LEU A 68 -3.29 0.95 2.58
C LEU A 68 -3.17 2.33 3.22
N ARG A 69 -2.50 2.39 4.37
CA ARG A 69 -2.08 3.62 5.04
C ARG A 69 -0.57 3.77 4.92
N ILE A 70 -0.09 4.92 4.48
CA ILE A 70 1.33 5.26 4.41
C ILE A 70 1.54 6.56 5.16
N ARG A 71 2.58 6.61 6.00
CA ARG A 71 3.06 7.86 6.60
C ARG A 71 4.59 7.93 6.58
N PRO A 72 5.18 9.10 6.32
CA PRO A 72 6.60 9.34 6.52
C PRO A 72 6.95 9.30 8.02
N LEU A 73 8.15 8.83 8.32
CA LEU A 73 8.77 8.90 9.64
C LEU A 73 10.00 9.80 9.52
N TYR A 74 10.05 10.84 10.34
CA TYR A 74 11.08 11.87 10.27
C TYR A 74 12.16 11.67 11.33
N THR A 75 13.36 12.14 11.03
CA THR A 75 14.39 12.44 12.02
C THR A 75 14.05 13.70 12.81
N ASP A 76 14.76 13.95 13.90
CA ASP A 76 14.65 15.20 14.66
C ASP A 76 15.04 16.45 13.82
N SER A 77 15.82 16.27 12.75
CA SER A 77 16.18 17.33 11.79
C SER A 77 15.13 17.58 10.71
N GLY A 78 14.01 16.85 10.71
CA GLY A 78 12.93 17.00 9.73
C GLY A 78 13.17 16.27 8.40
N GLU A 79 14.16 15.38 8.32
CA GLU A 79 14.39 14.56 7.13
C GLU A 79 13.58 13.26 7.21
N VAL A 80 13.04 12.78 6.09
CA VAL A 80 12.33 11.50 6.06
C VAL A 80 13.34 10.37 6.15
N LEU A 81 13.26 9.59 7.23
CA LEU A 81 14.08 8.41 7.46
C LEU A 81 13.45 7.17 6.83
N PHE A 82 12.15 6.96 7.05
CA PHE A 82 11.40 5.80 6.57
C PHE A 82 9.98 6.16 6.18
N PHE A 83 9.28 5.22 5.54
CA PHE A 83 7.83 5.23 5.42
C PHE A 83 7.25 4.02 6.15
N ALA A 84 6.28 4.27 7.03
CA ALA A 84 5.50 3.22 7.65
C ALA A 84 4.27 2.94 6.78
N GLY A 85 4.14 1.70 6.31
CA GLY A 85 2.97 1.20 5.59
C GLY A 85 2.17 0.23 6.47
N ALA A 86 0.84 0.40 6.53
CA ALA A 86 -0.05 -0.55 7.16
C ALA A 86 -1.08 -1.04 6.13
N GLN A 87 -1.10 -2.35 5.90
CA GLN A 87 -2.07 -3.04 5.07
C GLN A 87 -3.22 -3.53 5.95
N ASN A 88 -4.44 -3.29 5.50
CA ASN A 88 -5.64 -3.73 6.21
C ASN A 88 -6.64 -4.27 5.19
N PRO A 89 -6.78 -5.60 5.07
CA PRO A 89 -7.79 -6.21 4.23
C PRO A 89 -9.18 -5.68 4.61
N ILE A 90 -9.97 -5.34 3.60
CA ILE A 90 -11.34 -4.88 3.77
C ILE A 90 -12.27 -5.67 2.86
N ALA A 91 -13.52 -5.81 3.29
CA ALA A 91 -14.58 -6.34 2.46
C ALA A 91 -14.82 -5.41 1.24
N LYS A 92 -15.23 -5.99 0.11
CA LYS A 92 -15.43 -5.24 -1.15
C LYS A 92 -16.48 -4.12 -0.98
N GLU A 93 -17.47 -4.35 -0.14
CA GLU A 93 -18.56 -3.43 0.17
C GLU A 93 -18.08 -2.22 0.99
N SER A 94 -16.92 -2.33 1.65
CA SER A 94 -16.29 -1.26 2.44
C SER A 94 -15.34 -0.38 1.62
N VAL A 95 -15.14 -0.70 0.33
CA VAL A 95 -14.21 0.01 -0.55
C VAL A 95 -14.75 1.40 -0.84
N ARG A 96 -13.92 2.41 -0.55
CA ARG A 96 -14.24 3.80 -0.82
C ARG A 96 -13.86 4.12 -2.27
N PRO A 97 -14.63 4.99 -2.96
CA PRO A 97 -14.23 5.52 -4.25
C PRO A 97 -12.85 6.19 -4.13
N ASN A 98 -12.02 6.02 -5.15
CA ASN A 98 -10.75 6.75 -5.23
C ASN A 98 -11.08 8.27 -5.24
N PRO A 99 -10.58 9.06 -4.28
CA PRO A 99 -10.92 10.48 -4.18
C PRO A 99 -10.55 11.27 -5.45
N ILE A 100 -9.57 10.79 -6.23
CA ILE A 100 -9.21 11.43 -7.49
C ILE A 100 -10.28 11.23 -8.59
N LYS A 101 -11.01 10.10 -8.60
CA LYS A 101 -12.06 9.87 -9.60
C LYS A 101 -13.24 10.84 -9.48
N ARG A 102 -13.43 11.48 -8.32
CA ARG A 102 -14.53 12.45 -8.11
C ARG A 102 -14.24 13.85 -8.64
N ILE A 103 -13.00 14.17 -9.01
CA ILE A 103 -12.61 15.52 -9.47
C ILE A 103 -12.65 15.60 -11.02
N SER A 104 -12.79 14.46 -11.69
CA SER A 104 -12.76 14.34 -13.15
C SER A 104 -14.12 14.13 -13.82
N ASP A 105 -15.22 14.18 -13.06
CA ASP A 105 -16.61 14.18 -13.54
C ASP A 105 -17.27 15.54 -13.23
#